data_AF-A0A7V8Y0J9-F1
#
_entry.id   AF-A0A7V8Y0J9-F1
#
_cell.length_a   1.000
_cell.length_b   1.000
_cell.length_c   1.000
_cell.angle_alpha   90.00
_cell.angle_beta   90.00
_cell.angle_gamma   90.00
#
_symmetry.space_group_name_H-M   'P 1'
#
loop_
_entity.id
_entity.type
_entity.pdbx_description
1 polymer ?
#
loop_
_entity_poly.entity_id
_entity_poly.type
_entity_poly.pdbx_seq_one_letter_code
_entity_poly.pdbx_strand_id
1 'polypeptide(L)'
;MPDLGWRGMAVHPQQVPPGADQVRLRAVDAATDPDGWLAVTGPRIREVISLTDYLQSSSAGRGPVLIDFQMAFLLPCQREIPRVAGGLAQAPVAVIEPSRRYPPGELPTSTIAGGNFVALNTEAQRRELPTRLRGSPDVEWGHLVLLDYPLARDAYAVEQRQSTVPGWAGS
;
A
#
# COMPACT_ATOMS: atom_id res chain seq x y z
N MET A 1 -10.04 -20.26 3.77
CA MET A 1 -10.82 -19.72 4.90
C MET A 1 -11.10 -18.25 4.59
N PRO A 2 -12.33 -17.74 4.73
CA PRO A 2 -12.59 -16.32 4.47
C PRO A 2 -11.74 -15.45 5.38
N ASP A 3 -11.24 -14.34 4.86
CA ASP A 3 -10.48 -13.37 5.64
C ASP A 3 -11.38 -12.75 6.72
N LEU A 4 -11.00 -12.90 7.98
CA LEU A 4 -11.72 -12.40 9.17
C LEU A 4 -11.40 -10.92 9.46
N GLY A 5 -10.64 -10.26 8.59
CA GLY A 5 -10.33 -8.84 8.69
C GLY A 5 -11.54 -7.91 8.54
N TRP A 6 -11.37 -6.68 9.03
CA TRP A 6 -12.31 -5.59 8.73
C TRP A 6 -12.36 -5.33 7.23
N ARG A 7 -13.57 -5.30 6.66
CA ARG A 7 -13.78 -4.97 5.25
C ARG A 7 -14.82 -3.87 5.09
N GLY A 8 -14.62 -3.02 4.07
CA GLY A 8 -15.60 -2.03 3.69
C GLY A 8 -16.72 -2.65 2.85
N MET A 9 -17.97 -2.28 3.13
CA MET A 9 -19.11 -2.54 2.24
C MET A 9 -19.55 -1.22 1.60
N ALA A 10 -19.56 -1.17 0.26
CA ALA A 10 -19.96 0.01 -0.49
C ALA A 10 -21.41 -0.12 -0.98
N VAL A 11 -22.17 0.96 -0.86
CA VAL A 11 -23.50 1.10 -1.47
C VAL A 11 -23.37 2.16 -2.56
N HIS A 12 -23.80 1.83 -3.78
CA HIS A 12 -23.76 2.77 -4.89
C HIS A 12 -24.86 3.82 -4.72
N PRO A 13 -24.59 5.12 -4.97
CA PRO A 13 -25.61 6.17 -4.88
C PRO A 13 -26.85 5.90 -5.75
N GLN A 14 -26.68 5.18 -6.87
CA GLN A 14 -27.76 4.77 -7.77
C GLN A 14 -28.74 3.75 -7.14
N GLN A 15 -28.33 3.07 -6.07
CA GLN A 15 -29.17 2.14 -5.31
C GLN A 15 -30.00 2.88 -4.25
N VAL A 16 -29.70 4.16 -3.99
CA VAL A 16 -30.43 4.99 -3.04
C VAL A 16 -31.57 5.70 -3.77
N PRO A 17 -32.84 5.56 -3.32
CA PRO A 17 -33.96 6.25 -3.95
C PRO A 17 -33.76 7.77 -4.01
N PRO A 18 -34.16 8.45 -5.10
CA PRO A 18 -34.11 9.90 -5.18
C PRO A 18 -34.87 10.55 -4.02
N GLY A 19 -34.25 11.54 -3.37
CA GLY A 19 -34.85 12.27 -2.25
C GLY A 19 -34.67 11.64 -0.87
N ALA A 20 -34.02 10.49 -0.74
CA ALA A 20 -33.66 9.93 0.57
C ALA A 20 -32.62 10.82 1.28
N ASP A 21 -32.92 11.23 2.51
CA ASP A 21 -32.08 12.10 3.36
C ASP A 21 -31.54 11.39 4.61
N GLN A 22 -32.09 10.22 4.95
CA GLN A 22 -31.71 9.42 6.10
C GLN A 22 -31.36 7.99 5.72
N VAL A 23 -30.38 7.42 6.41
CA VAL A 23 -29.97 6.02 6.27
C VAL A 23 -29.89 5.36 7.64
N ARG A 24 -30.24 4.07 7.71
CA ARG A 24 -30.01 3.23 8.89
C ARG A 24 -29.37 1.91 8.49
N LEU A 25 -28.53 1.38 9.36
CA LEU A 25 -28.00 0.03 9.22
C LEU A 25 -28.94 -0.95 9.93
N ARG A 26 -29.22 -2.07 9.27
CA ARG A 26 -29.91 -3.23 9.87
C ARG A 26 -29.00 -4.44 9.71
N ALA A 27 -28.45 -4.91 10.82
CA ALA A 27 -27.59 -6.08 10.90
C ALA A 27 -28.31 -7.16 11.72
N VAL A 28 -28.27 -8.40 11.27
CA VAL A 28 -28.89 -9.54 11.95
C VAL A 28 -27.84 -10.63 12.06
N ASP A 29 -27.50 -11.01 13.29
CA ASP A 29 -26.72 -12.20 13.58
C ASP A 29 -27.67 -13.37 13.85
N ALA A 30 -27.51 -14.46 13.10
CA ALA A 30 -28.30 -15.68 13.22
C ALA A 30 -27.42 -16.90 13.47
N ALA A 31 -26.16 -16.70 13.88
CA ALA A 31 -25.28 -17.78 14.26
C ALA A 31 -25.83 -18.56 15.46
N THR A 32 -25.59 -19.86 15.47
CA THR A 32 -26.00 -20.77 16.57
C THR A 32 -24.80 -21.36 17.31
N ASP A 33 -23.60 -21.16 16.78
CA ASP A 33 -22.33 -21.52 17.37
C ASP A 33 -21.59 -20.27 17.88
N PRO A 34 -20.63 -20.41 18.81
CA PRO A 34 -19.87 -19.29 19.36
C PRO A 34 -18.89 -18.61 18.38
N ASP A 35 -18.59 -19.25 17.25
CA ASP A 35 -17.61 -18.74 16.27
C ASP A 35 -18.26 -17.77 15.27
N GLY A 36 -19.58 -17.83 15.11
CA GLY A 36 -20.35 -16.86 14.33
C GLY A 36 -20.60 -15.56 15.09
N TRP A 37 -20.13 -14.45 14.54
CA TRP A 37 -20.34 -13.11 15.08
C TRP A 37 -20.47 -12.07 13.98
N LEU A 38 -21.07 -10.92 14.30
CA LEU A 38 -21.18 -9.77 13.40
C LEU A 38 -20.86 -8.45 14.11
N ALA A 39 -19.94 -7.67 13.53
CA ALA A 39 -19.65 -6.31 13.97
C ALA A 39 -19.82 -5.31 12.80
N VAL A 40 -20.28 -4.10 13.12
CA VAL A 40 -20.49 -3.03 12.14
C VAL A 40 -20.01 -1.69 12.69
N THR A 41 -19.60 -0.80 11.79
CA THR A 41 -19.36 0.62 12.09
C THR A 41 -20.45 1.48 11.44
N GLY A 42 -20.67 2.69 11.94
CA GLY A 42 -21.61 3.63 11.32
C GLY A 42 -21.27 3.91 9.83
N PRO A 43 -22.29 4.17 8.99
CA PRO A 43 -22.08 4.45 7.58
C PRO A 43 -21.33 5.78 7.41
N ARG A 44 -20.50 5.89 6.37
CA ARG A 44 -19.74 7.10 6.06
C ARG A 44 -19.83 7.41 4.58
N ILE A 45 -20.07 8.68 4.26
CA ILE A 45 -19.89 9.19 2.90
C ILE A 45 -18.39 9.40 2.69
N ARG A 46 -17.87 8.92 1.57
CA ARG A 46 -16.46 9.07 1.21
C ARG A 46 -16.35 9.79 -0.11
N GLU A 47 -15.50 10.80 -0.14
CA GLU A 47 -14.99 11.34 -1.38
C GLU A 47 -13.99 10.34 -1.97
N VAL A 48 -14.09 10.09 -3.27
CA VAL A 48 -13.21 9.17 -3.98
C VAL A 48 -12.58 9.93 -5.13
N ILE A 49 -11.24 9.99 -5.11
CA ILE A 49 -10.44 10.54 -6.20
C ILE A 49 -9.71 9.40 -6.91
N SER A 50 -9.15 9.68 -8.09
CA SER A 50 -8.33 8.67 -8.78
C SER A 50 -7.03 8.42 -8.01
N LEU A 51 -6.47 7.22 -8.16
CA LEU A 51 -5.16 6.91 -7.57
C LEU A 51 -4.09 7.89 -8.05
N THR A 52 -4.11 8.26 -9.33
CA THR A 52 -3.21 9.26 -9.91
C THR A 52 -3.35 10.62 -9.22
N ASP A 53 -4.56 11.13 -9.05
CA ASP A 53 -4.79 12.41 -8.38
C ASP A 53 -4.34 12.35 -6.92
N TYR A 54 -4.60 11.23 -6.23
CA TYR A 54 -4.15 11.01 -4.86
C TYR A 54 -2.62 11.03 -4.76
N LEU A 55 -1.93 10.31 -5.63
CA LEU A 55 -0.47 10.25 -5.69
C LEU A 55 0.16 11.57 -6.14
N GLN A 56 -0.57 12.47 -6.79
CA GLN A 56 -0.05 13.79 -7.16
C GLN A 56 -0.31 14.87 -6.09
N SER A 57 -1.42 14.75 -5.36
CA SER A 57 -1.89 15.79 -4.44
C SER A 57 -1.54 15.53 -2.96
N SER A 58 -1.35 14.28 -2.54
CA SER A 58 -1.12 13.93 -1.14
C SER A 58 0.35 14.01 -0.73
N SER A 59 0.64 13.88 0.57
CA SER A 59 2.01 13.67 1.06
C SER A 59 2.66 12.40 0.48
N ALA A 60 1.86 11.41 0.06
CA ALA A 60 2.34 10.26 -0.70
C ALA A 60 2.83 10.64 -2.12
N GLY A 61 2.47 11.82 -2.62
CA GLY A 61 3.06 12.43 -3.81
C GLY A 61 4.29 13.28 -3.56
N ARG A 62 4.58 13.59 -2.30
CA ARG A 62 5.77 14.39 -1.91
C ARG A 62 6.98 13.52 -1.62
N GLY A 63 7.11 12.38 -2.30
CA GLY A 63 8.23 11.47 -2.17
C GLY A 63 8.09 10.24 -3.06
N PRO A 64 9.10 9.36 -3.04
CA PRO A 64 9.14 8.23 -3.95
C PRO A 64 8.15 7.12 -3.55
N VAL A 65 7.49 6.51 -4.53
CA VAL A 65 6.56 5.40 -4.33
C VAL A 65 7.23 4.11 -4.80
N LEU A 66 7.38 3.15 -3.90
CA LEU A 66 7.86 1.82 -4.27
C LEU A 66 6.71 1.05 -4.93
N ILE A 67 6.95 0.52 -6.13
CA ILE A 67 5.95 -0.27 -6.86
C ILE A 67 6.49 -1.68 -6.97
N ASP A 68 5.69 -2.66 -6.57
CA ASP A 68 6.01 -4.06 -6.81
C ASP A 68 6.17 -4.32 -8.31
N PHE A 69 7.11 -5.19 -8.69
CA PHE A 69 7.42 -5.47 -10.10
C PHE A 69 6.20 -5.98 -10.88
N GLN A 70 5.27 -6.70 -10.23
CA GLN A 70 4.04 -7.20 -10.84
C GLN A 70 3.08 -6.06 -11.21
N MET A 71 3.18 -4.93 -10.51
CA MET A 71 2.32 -3.76 -10.68
C MET A 71 2.96 -2.67 -11.55
N ALA A 72 4.27 -2.72 -11.78
CA ALA A 72 5.04 -1.67 -12.47
C ALA A 72 4.48 -1.32 -13.87
N PHE A 73 4.03 -2.32 -14.64
CA PHE A 73 3.48 -2.10 -15.97
C PHE A 73 2.09 -1.47 -15.98
N LEU A 74 1.35 -1.54 -14.87
CA LEU A 74 0.01 -0.96 -14.74
C LEU A 74 0.05 0.53 -14.38
N LEU A 75 1.21 1.03 -13.94
CA LEU A 75 1.39 2.37 -13.40
C LEU A 75 2.52 3.15 -14.10
N PRO A 76 2.52 3.25 -15.44
CA PRO A 76 3.63 3.82 -16.21
C PRO A 76 3.88 5.31 -15.96
N CYS A 77 2.89 6.02 -15.40
CA CYS A 77 2.99 7.45 -15.09
C CYS A 77 3.66 7.73 -13.74
N GLN A 78 3.81 6.73 -12.87
CA GLN A 78 4.49 6.91 -11.58
C GLN A 78 6.00 6.88 -11.80
N ARG A 79 6.61 8.08 -11.87
CA ARG A 79 8.04 8.24 -12.18
C ARG A 79 8.92 8.46 -10.96
N GLU A 80 8.37 9.04 -9.91
CA GLU A 80 9.06 9.22 -8.64
C GLU A 80 9.09 7.89 -7.89
N ILE A 81 10.08 7.05 -8.22
CA ILE A 81 10.38 5.77 -7.58
C ILE A 81 11.65 5.88 -6.73
N PRO A 82 11.82 5.06 -5.68
CA PRO A 82 12.98 5.18 -4.80
C PRO A 82 14.28 4.84 -5.53
N ARG A 83 15.30 5.67 -5.33
CA ARG A 83 16.64 5.42 -5.90
C ARG A 83 17.41 4.44 -5.04
N VAL A 84 18.16 3.54 -5.69
CA VAL A 84 19.17 2.70 -5.05
C VAL A 84 20.53 3.05 -5.66
N ALA A 85 21.42 3.65 -4.89
CA ALA A 85 22.73 4.12 -5.35
C ALA A 85 23.72 4.22 -4.19
N GLY A 86 25.01 3.96 -4.45
CA GLY A 86 26.06 4.09 -3.43
C GLY A 86 25.85 3.20 -2.20
N GLY A 87 25.19 2.04 -2.35
CA GLY A 87 24.86 1.14 -1.25
C GLY A 87 23.67 1.57 -0.39
N LEU A 88 22.95 2.62 -0.79
CA LEU A 88 21.82 3.18 -0.05
C LEU A 88 20.53 3.07 -0.87
N ALA A 89 19.43 2.77 -0.20
CA ALA A 89 18.09 2.77 -0.76
C ALA A 89 17.30 3.93 -0.16
N GLN A 90 16.77 4.79 -1.03
CA GLN A 90 15.95 5.93 -0.63
C GLN A 90 14.65 5.45 0.04
N ALA A 91 14.22 6.08 1.14
CA ALA A 91 13.02 5.67 1.85
C ALA A 91 11.70 6.07 1.12
N PRO A 92 10.89 5.11 0.61
CA PRO A 92 9.59 5.41 0.01
C PRO A 92 8.59 6.06 0.97
N VAL A 93 7.66 6.85 0.45
CA VAL A 93 6.47 7.32 1.22
C VAL A 93 5.32 6.33 1.20
N ALA A 94 5.28 5.48 0.18
CA ALA A 94 4.21 4.52 -0.05
C ALA A 94 4.72 3.32 -0.83
N VAL A 95 4.01 2.20 -0.70
CA VAL A 95 4.19 0.99 -1.49
C VAL A 95 2.88 0.65 -2.21
N ILE A 96 2.99 0.26 -3.48
CA ILE A 96 1.88 -0.36 -4.22
C ILE A 96 2.18 -1.84 -4.38
N GLU A 97 1.29 -2.66 -3.87
CA GLU A 97 1.43 -4.12 -3.77
C GLU A 97 0.37 -4.82 -4.60
N PRO A 98 0.65 -6.02 -5.15
CA PRO A 98 -0.32 -6.80 -5.88
C PRO A 98 -1.40 -7.35 -4.93
N SER A 99 -2.47 -7.90 -5.51
CA SER A 99 -3.53 -8.58 -4.76
C SER A 99 -2.97 -9.65 -3.83
N ARG A 100 -3.56 -9.82 -2.63
CA ARG A 100 -3.19 -10.89 -1.69
C ARG A 100 -3.36 -12.30 -2.28
N ARG A 101 -4.14 -12.47 -3.35
CA ARG A 101 -4.26 -13.74 -4.10
C ARG A 101 -2.98 -14.10 -4.86
N TYR A 102 -2.20 -13.10 -5.23
CA TYR A 102 -0.92 -13.22 -5.91
C TYR A 102 0.09 -12.42 -5.10
N PRO A 103 0.47 -12.93 -3.90
CA PRO A 103 1.28 -12.17 -2.96
C PRO A 103 2.56 -11.66 -3.64
N PRO A 104 3.05 -10.48 -3.23
CA PRO A 104 4.23 -9.89 -3.82
C PRO A 104 5.37 -10.90 -3.82
N GLY A 105 6.12 -10.94 -4.91
CA GLY A 105 7.46 -11.50 -4.83
C GLY A 105 8.23 -10.62 -3.85
N GLU A 106 8.47 -11.12 -2.63
CA GLU A 106 9.13 -10.37 -1.56
C GLU A 106 10.54 -9.88 -1.92
N LEU A 107 11.03 -10.10 -3.15
CA LEU A 107 12.39 -9.81 -3.60
C LEU A 107 12.89 -8.41 -3.21
N PRO A 108 12.13 -7.30 -3.32
CA PRO A 108 12.63 -5.99 -2.91
C PRO A 108 12.76 -5.84 -1.39
N THR A 109 11.96 -6.55 -0.58
CA THR A 109 11.93 -6.48 0.89
C THR A 109 12.42 -7.76 1.57
N SER A 110 12.97 -8.70 0.80
CA SER A 110 13.29 -10.05 1.27
C SER A 110 14.51 -10.02 2.18
N THR A 111 14.36 -10.60 3.37
CA THR A 111 15.45 -10.78 4.32
C THR A 111 16.43 -11.87 3.89
N ILE A 112 15.99 -12.83 3.08
CA ILE A 112 16.80 -13.99 2.67
C ILE A 112 17.48 -13.74 1.32
N ALA A 113 16.82 -13.02 0.41
CA ALA A 113 17.36 -12.70 -0.91
C ALA A 113 18.12 -11.35 -0.97
N GLY A 114 18.25 -10.65 0.17
CA GLY A 114 19.00 -9.39 0.25
C GLY A 114 18.29 -8.22 -0.42
N GLY A 115 16.97 -8.10 -0.24
CA GLY A 115 16.17 -7.04 -0.83
C GLY A 115 16.62 -5.65 -0.39
N ASN A 116 16.78 -4.73 -1.34
CA ASN A 116 17.25 -3.36 -1.10
C ASN A 116 16.37 -2.55 -0.12
N PHE A 117 15.11 -2.96 0.06
CA PHE A 117 14.12 -2.30 0.91
C PHE A 117 13.73 -3.16 2.12
N VAL A 118 14.56 -4.12 2.53
CA VAL A 118 14.30 -5.00 3.70
C VAL A 118 14.02 -4.21 4.98
N ALA A 119 14.66 -3.06 5.17
CA ALA A 119 14.49 -2.19 6.32
C ALA A 119 13.05 -1.66 6.46
N LEU A 120 12.24 -1.67 5.40
CA LEU A 120 10.83 -1.28 5.49
C LEU A 120 10.01 -2.18 6.42
N ASN A 121 10.46 -3.41 6.66
CA ASN A 121 9.78 -4.36 7.55
C ASN A 121 9.97 -4.02 9.03
N THR A 122 11.01 -3.26 9.38
CA THR A 122 11.37 -2.92 10.78
C THR A 122 11.26 -1.42 11.06
N GLU A 123 11.61 -0.58 10.10
CA GLU A 123 11.75 0.86 10.30
C GLU A 123 10.48 1.67 9.95
N ALA A 124 9.52 1.08 9.22
CA ALA A 124 8.32 1.76 8.76
C ALA A 124 7.05 1.16 9.39
N GLN A 125 6.17 2.03 9.87
CA GLN A 125 4.79 1.68 10.16
C GLN A 125 4.00 1.67 8.85
N ARG A 126 3.32 0.55 8.59
CA ARG A 126 2.59 0.32 7.35
C ARG A 126 1.10 0.55 7.58
N ARG A 127 0.50 1.42 6.78
CA ARG A 127 -0.93 1.74 6.86
C ARG A 127 -1.59 1.63 5.50
N GLU A 128 -2.37 0.55 5.33
CA GLU A 128 -3.13 0.33 4.11
C GLU A 128 -4.27 1.34 3.96
N LEU A 129 -4.41 1.91 2.77
CA LEU A 129 -5.52 2.78 2.42
C LEU A 129 -6.65 2.01 1.73
N PRO A 130 -7.92 2.32 2.04
CA PRO A 130 -9.05 1.69 1.37
C PRO A 130 -9.12 2.16 -0.08
N THR A 131 -8.72 1.30 -1.00
CA THR A 131 -8.73 1.55 -2.46
C THR A 131 -9.54 0.48 -3.17
N ARG A 132 -10.05 0.80 -4.36
CA ARG A 132 -10.90 -0.11 -5.14
C ARG A 132 -10.85 0.19 -6.63
N LEU A 133 -11.13 -0.81 -7.46
CA LEU A 133 -11.26 -0.62 -8.90
C LEU A 133 -12.60 0.08 -9.22
N ARG A 134 -12.55 1.04 -10.14
CA ARG A 134 -13.76 1.69 -10.67
C ARG A 134 -14.55 0.67 -11.49
N GLY A 135 -15.84 0.51 -11.19
CA GLY A 135 -16.74 -0.40 -11.91
C GLY A 135 -16.74 -1.85 -11.39
N SER A 136 -15.69 -2.27 -10.67
CA SER A 136 -15.56 -3.64 -10.13
C SER A 136 -15.02 -3.62 -8.70
N PRO A 137 -15.78 -3.13 -7.70
CA PRO A 137 -15.29 -2.93 -6.34
C PRO A 137 -14.93 -4.22 -5.59
N ASP A 138 -15.51 -5.36 -6.00
CA ASP A 138 -15.23 -6.67 -5.40
C ASP A 138 -13.95 -7.33 -5.94
N VAL A 139 -13.33 -6.73 -6.97
CA VAL A 139 -12.05 -7.19 -7.51
C VAL A 139 -10.92 -6.55 -6.71
N GLU A 140 -10.16 -7.40 -6.03
CA GLU A 140 -8.92 -7.01 -5.38
C GLU A 140 -7.84 -6.76 -6.45
N TRP A 141 -7.61 -5.49 -6.74
CA TRP A 141 -6.63 -5.05 -7.74
C TRP A 141 -5.19 -5.04 -7.21
N GLY A 142 -5.05 -4.98 -5.89
CA GLY A 142 -3.81 -4.66 -5.18
C GLY A 142 -4.11 -3.71 -4.02
N HIS A 143 -3.05 -3.17 -3.43
CA HIS A 143 -3.13 -2.33 -2.24
C HIS A 143 -2.20 -1.13 -2.35
N LEU A 144 -2.64 -0.01 -1.76
CA LEU A 144 -1.80 1.15 -1.52
C LEU A 144 -1.53 1.24 -0.02
N VAL A 145 -0.24 1.17 0.35
CA VAL A 145 0.22 1.21 1.73
C VAL A 145 1.03 2.47 1.94
N LEU A 146 0.64 3.31 2.90
CA LEU A 146 1.46 4.43 3.35
C LEU A 146 2.52 3.94 4.34
N LEU A 147 3.69 4.56 4.26
CA LEU A 147 4.82 4.28 5.14
C LEU A 147 5.06 5.49 6.04
N ASP A 148 4.78 5.30 7.33
CA ASP A 148 5.01 6.28 8.38
C ASP A 148 6.30 5.91 9.14
N TYR A 149 7.27 6.83 9.23
CA TYR A 149 8.57 6.58 9.85
C TYR A 149 8.70 7.35 11.17
N PRO A 150 9.21 6.73 12.25
CA PRO A 150 9.45 7.43 13.52
C PRO A 150 10.65 8.39 13.45
N LEU A 151 11.55 8.19 12.49
CA LEU A 151 12.76 8.98 12.28
C LEU A 151 12.70 9.75 10.96
N ALA A 152 13.51 10.80 10.86
CA ALA A 152 13.65 11.56 9.62
C ALA A 152 14.21 10.66 8.50
N ARG A 153 13.54 10.66 7.35
CA ARG A 153 13.93 9.88 6.17
C ARG A 153 15.15 10.50 5.50
N ASP A 154 16.04 9.63 5.01
CA ASP A 154 17.22 9.99 4.21
C ASP A 154 18.14 11.05 4.88
N ALA A 155 18.09 11.16 6.20
CA ALA A 155 18.82 12.16 6.99
C ALA A 155 20.21 11.63 7.41
N TYR A 156 21.07 11.32 6.44
CA TYR A 156 22.40 10.78 6.66
C TYR A 156 23.48 11.58 5.91
N ALA A 157 24.70 11.60 6.45
CA ALA A 157 25.87 12.13 5.77
C ALA A 157 26.55 11.01 4.95
N VAL A 158 26.89 11.29 3.69
CA VAL A 158 27.60 10.34 2.81
C VAL A 158 28.97 10.90 2.48
N GLU A 159 30.02 10.14 2.80
CA GLU A 159 31.38 10.36 2.27
C GLU A 159 31.65 9.31 1.18
N GLN A 160 32.05 9.76 0.00
CA GLN A 160 32.44 8.88 -1.11
C GLN A 160 33.95 8.93 -1.30
N ARG A 161 34.58 7.75 -1.36
CA ARG A 161 36.00 7.60 -1.66
C ARG A 161 36.17 6.68 -2.85
N GLN A 162 37.06 7.06 -3.77
CA GLN A 162 37.48 6.20 -4.87
C GLN A 162 38.87 5.64 -4.57
N SER A 163 39.05 4.35 -4.84
CA SER A 163 40.34 3.67 -4.71
C SER A 163 40.52 2.65 -5.82
N THR A 164 41.70 2.62 -6.42
CA THR A 164 42.06 1.58 -7.40
C THR A 164 42.53 0.33 -6.66
N VAL A 165 41.91 -0.81 -6.93
CA VAL A 165 42.28 -2.10 -6.34
C VAL A 165 42.66 -3.10 -7.45
N PRO A 166 43.65 -4.00 -7.24
CA PRO A 166 43.89 -5.10 -8.14
C PRO A 166 42.66 -6.00 -8.27
N GLY A 167 42.37 -6.54 -9.45
CA GLY A 167 41.14 -7.30 -9.72
C GLY A 167 40.96 -8.59 -8.90
N TRP A 168 42.02 -9.07 -8.25
CA TRP A 168 41.97 -10.24 -7.36
C TRP A 168 41.68 -9.90 -5.90
N ALA A 169 41.69 -8.62 -5.51
CA ALA A 169 41.54 -8.19 -4.11
C ALA A 169 40.07 -8.03 -3.67
N GLY A 170 39.09 -8.39 -4.51
CA GLY A 170 37.66 -8.16 -4.27
C GLY A 170 36.76 -9.40 -4.34
N SER A 171 37.29 -10.61 -4.23
CA SER A 171 36.51 -11.85 -4.14
C SER A 171 36.22 -12.25 -2.71
#